data_AF-A0A973G420-F1
#
_entry.id   AF-A0A973G420-F1
#
_cell.length_a   1.000
_cell.length_b   1.000
_cell.length_c   1.000
_cell.angle_alpha   90.00
_cell.angle_beta   90.00
_cell.angle_gamma   90.00
#
_symmetry.space_group_name_H-M   'P 1'
#
loop_
_entity.id
_entity.type
_entity.pdbx_description
1 polymer ?
#
loop_
_entity_poly.entity_id
_entity_poly.type
_entity_poly.pdbx_seq_one_letter_code
_entity_poly.pdbx_strand_id
1 'polypeptide(L)' 'MSSLRDLDEVAATLLSSVGQAVFGPLSTRVLLRTGVNLRSPRPDQKADPTAVAKVVATLGDMGYRL' A
#
# COMPACT_ATOMS: atom_id res chain seq x y z
N MET A 1 11.87 -11.40 -6.96
CA MET A 1 10.84 -10.58 -6.28
C MET A 1 11.14 -9.14 -6.64
N SER A 2 10.26 -8.44 -7.36
CA SER A 2 10.45 -7.01 -7.58
C SER A 2 10.39 -6.32 -6.22
N SER A 3 11.48 -5.64 -5.83
CA SER A 3 11.46 -4.78 -4.64
C SER A 3 10.56 -3.60 -4.94
N LEU A 4 9.45 -3.45 -4.21
CA LEU A 4 8.55 -2.31 -4.32
C LEU A 4 9.31 -1.02 -3.98
N ARG A 5 9.32 -0.07 -4.91
CA ARG A 5 10.18 1.14 -4.87
C ARG A 5 9.44 2.36 -4.32
N ASP A 6 8.13 2.40 -4.51
CA ASP A 6 7.29 3.52 -4.11
C ASP A 6 5.85 3.05 -3.80
N LEU A 7 5.03 3.96 -3.28
CA LEU A 7 3.65 3.68 -2.91
C LEU A 7 2.72 3.47 -4.12
N ASP A 8 3.09 3.96 -5.30
CA ASP A 8 2.31 3.77 -6.53
C ASP A 8 2.46 2.31 -7.02
N GLU A 9 3.67 1.73 -6.93
CA GLU A 9 3.92 0.30 -7.17
C GLU A 9 3.18 -0.59 -6.16
N VAL A 10 3.19 -0.23 -4.87
CA VAL A 10 2.43 -0.94 -3.82
C VAL A 10 0.93 -0.94 -4.14
N ALA A 11 0.38 0.23 -4.50
CA ALA A 11 -1.03 0.36 -4.83
C ALA A 11 -1.40 -0.45 -6.08
N ALA A 12 -0.59 -0.38 -7.15
CA ALA A 12 -0.81 -1.13 -8.37
C ALA A 12 -0.75 -2.66 -8.14
N THR A 13 0.24 -3.13 -7.38
CA THR A 13 0.41 -4.55 -7.06
C THR A 13 -0.74 -5.08 -6.22
N LEU A 14 -1.14 -4.32 -5.19
CA LEU A 14 -2.28 -4.67 -4.35
C LEU A 14 -3.58 -4.69 -5.16
N LEU A 15 -3.82 -3.66 -5.97
CA LEU A 15 -5.00 -3.56 -6.83
C LEU A 15 -5.10 -4.75 -7.80
N SER A 16 -3.99 -5.11 -8.46
CA SER A 16 -3.93 -6.28 -9.34
C SER A 16 -4.22 -7.60 -8.61
N SER A 17 -3.86 -7.69 -7.33
CA SER A 17 -4.00 -8.93 -6.55
C SER A 17 -5.40 -9.14 -5.98
N VAL A 18 -6.06 -8.06 -5.57
CA VAL A 18 -7.35 -8.13 -4.83
C VAL A 18 -8.55 -7.64 -5.66
N GLY A 19 -8.30 -6.95 -6.77
CA GLY A 19 -9.32 -6.32 -7.60
C GLY A 19 -9.91 -5.03 -7.00
N GLN A 20 -10.59 -4.26 -7.86
CA GLN A 20 -11.12 -2.94 -7.52
C GLN A 20 -12.10 -2.94 -6.32
N ALA A 21 -12.96 -3.96 -6.24
CA ALA A 21 -13.98 -4.06 -5.20
C ALA A 21 -13.38 -4.18 -3.79
N VAL A 22 -12.26 -4.89 -3.66
CA VAL A 22 -11.59 -5.14 -2.37
C VAL A 22 -10.56 -4.03 -2.07
N PHE A 23 -9.96 -3.43 -3.10
CA PHE A 23 -8.93 -2.41 -2.95
C PHE A 23 -9.39 -1.17 -2.16
N GLY A 24 -10.61 -0.69 -2.37
CA GLY A 24 -11.14 0.50 -1.67
C GLY A 24 -11.20 0.34 -0.14
N PRO A 25 -11.90 -0.69 0.38
CA PRO A 25 -11.93 -1.00 1.80
C PRO A 25 -10.54 -1.26 2.39
N LEU A 26 -9.65 -1.97 1.67
CA LEU A 26 -8.29 -2.23 2.14
C LEU A 26 -7.44 -0.97 2.23
N SER A 27 -7.47 -0.11 1.22
CA SER A 27 -6.77 1.17 1.23
C SER A 27 -7.20 2.03 2.41
N THR A 28 -8.47 1.96 2.79
CA THR A 28 -8.99 2.66 3.99
C THR A 28 -8.39 2.08 5.26
N ARG A 29 -8.30 0.75 5.39
CA ARG A 29 -7.66 0.10 6.56
C ARG A 29 -6.16 0.41 6.65
N VAL A 30 -5.46 0.42 5.51
CA VAL A 30 -4.05 0.83 5.45
C VAL A 30 -3.89 2.27 5.91
N LEU A 31 -4.73 3.19 5.42
CA LEU A 31 -4.70 4.59 5.84
C LEU A 31 -4.90 4.73 7.36
N LEU A 32 -5.89 4.04 7.93
CA LEU A 32 -6.17 4.11 9.37
C LEU A 32 -5.04 3.56 10.24
N ARG A 33 -4.30 2.54 9.76
CA ARG A 33 -3.20 1.92 10.51
C ARG A 33 -1.85 2.61 10.30
N THR A 34 -1.62 3.18 9.13
CA THR A 34 -0.31 3.69 8.72
C THR A 34 -0.24 5.20 8.58
N GLY A 35 -1.38 5.87 8.36
CA GLY A 35 -1.43 7.26 7.94
C GLY A 35 -1.09 7.46 6.45
N VAL A 36 -0.95 6.39 5.66
CA VAL A 36 -0.62 6.44 4.24
C VAL A 36 -1.86 6.12 3.40
N ASN A 37 -2.23 7.03 2.50
CA ASN A 37 -3.35 6.82 1.59
C ASN A 37 -2.87 6.23 0.26
N LEU A 38 -3.11 4.94 0.02
CA LEU A 38 -2.73 4.28 -1.24
C LEU A 38 -3.54 4.73 -2.47
N ARG A 39 -4.70 5.37 -2.30
CA ARG A 39 -5.49 5.92 -3.42
C ARG A 39 -4.94 7.26 -3.91
N SER A 40 -4.28 7.98 -3.03
CA SER A 40 -3.70 9.29 -3.31
C SER A 40 -2.58 9.55 -2.31
N PRO A 41 -1.39 8.95 -2.52
CA PRO A 41 -0.25 9.17 -1.64
C PRO A 41 0.18 10.64 -1.66
N ARG A 42 0.56 11.19 -0.51
CA ARG A 42 1.08 12.56 -0.46
C ARG A 42 2.43 12.64 -1.18
N PRO A 43 2.78 13.78 -1.82
CA PRO A 43 4.03 13.90 -2.58
C PRO A 43 5.30 13.54 -1.80
N ASP A 44 5.36 13.90 -0.52
CA ASP A 44 6.45 13.60 0.41
C ASP A 44 6.55 12.11 0.79
N GLN A 45 5.46 11.35 0.64
CA GLN A 45 5.42 9.93 0.99
C GLN A 45 5.66 9.01 -0.20
N LYS A 46 5.45 9.48 -1.44
CA LYS A 46 5.43 8.65 -2.65
C LYS A 46 6.63 7.71 -2.73
N ALA A 47 7.83 8.27 -2.64
CA ALA A 47 9.09 7.53 -2.71
C ALA A 47 9.79 7.40 -1.34
N ASP A 48 9.08 7.64 -0.23
CA ASP A 48 9.66 7.48 1.11
C ASP A 48 9.77 5.97 1.44
N PRO A 49 11.00 5.43 1.58
CA PRO A 49 11.19 4.00 1.87
C PRO A 49 10.58 3.60 3.22
N THR A 50 10.47 4.52 4.17
CA THR A 50 9.83 4.26 5.48
C THR A 50 8.33 4.09 5.32
N ALA A 51 7.69 4.95 4.52
CA ALA A 51 6.27 4.84 4.19
C ALA A 51 5.96 3.52 3.46
N VAL A 52 6.79 3.16 2.47
CA VAL A 52 6.68 1.88 1.73
C VAL A 52 6.78 0.70 2.70
N ALA A 53 7.83 0.65 3.53
CA ALA A 53 8.03 -0.44 4.49
C ALA A 53 6.86 -0.58 5.48
N LYS A 54 6.33 0.55 5.99
CA LYS A 54 5.20 0.58 6.92
C LYS A 54 3.93 0.02 6.29
N VAL A 55 3.66 0.38 5.03
CA VAL A 55 2.49 -0.15 4.30
C VAL A 55 2.65 -1.63 4.01
N VAL A 56 3.81 -2.06 3.50
CA VAL A 56 4.08 -3.47 3.18
C VAL A 56 3.95 -4.35 4.43
N ALA A 57 4.51 -3.92 5.57
CA ALA A 57 4.36 -4.62 6.84
C ALA A 57 2.89 -4.73 7.27
N THR A 58 2.14 -3.63 7.20
CA THR A 58 0.70 -3.61 7.55
C THR A 58 -0.13 -4.55 6.66
N LEU A 59 0.19 -4.61 5.36
CA LEU A 59 -0.46 -5.52 4.44
C LEU A 59 -0.09 -6.99 4.73
N GLY A 60 1.16 -7.25 5.09
CA GLY A 60 1.62 -8.55 5.60
C GLY A 60 0.85 -9.00 6.84
N ASP A 61 0.66 -8.12 7.82
CA ASP A 61 -0.13 -8.38 9.03
C ASP A 61 -1.61 -8.65 8.73
N MET A 62 -2.11 -8.14 7.61
CA MET A 62 -3.46 -8.40 7.11
C MET A 62 -3.56 -9.68 6.26
N GLY A 63 -2.45 -10.39 6.04
CA GLY A 63 -2.39 -11.63 5.26
C GLY A 63 -2.13 -11.45 3.77
N TYR A 64 -1.79 -10.23 3.30
CA TYR A 64 -1.45 -9.98 1.91
C TYR A 64 0.05 -10.14 1.67
N ARG A 65 0.41 -10.78 0.55
CA ARG A 65 1.79 -10.90 0.09
C ARG A 65 1.94 -10.04 -1.17
N LEU A 66 2.75 -8.98 -1.06
CA LEU A 66 3.12 -8.10 -2.16
C LEU A 66 4.57 -8.38 -2.59
#